data_AF-A0AAD1RF31-F1
#
_entry.id   AF-A0AAD1RF31-F1
#
_cell.length_a   1.000
_cell.length_b   1.000
_cell.length_c   1.000
_cell.angle_alpha   90.00
_cell.angle_beta   90.00
_cell.angle_gamma   90.00
#
_symmetry.space_group_name_H-M   'P 1'
#
loop_
_entity.id
_entity.type
_entity.pdbx_description
1 polymer ?
#
loop_
_entity_poly.entity_id
_entity_poly.type
_entity_poly.pdbx_seq_one_letter_code
_entity_poly.pdbx_strand_id
1 'polypeptide(L)'
;MPTFDEVLKEAGEFGRYQKRVFILLCLTGITFAFSFVSVVFLGQLPESYWCKTPEVERISKLCAWSPQEERNFTTPWKHVEKLDQSQSQCNMYDVKWNLSTSPLSCVDPLSSFTNQSLNQLPLKPCNDGWVYEEYSTSIISQYNLVCSDAWKLDLTQASLNLGFLMGALTLGYAADR
;
A
#
# COMPACT_ATOMS: atom_id res chain seq x y z
N MET A 1 -51.83 24.56 8.65
CA MET A 1 -50.66 23.82 8.12
C MET A 1 -51.14 22.41 7.87
N PRO A 2 -51.07 21.90 6.63
CA PRO A 2 -51.44 20.52 6.36
C PRO A 2 -50.54 19.58 7.18
N THR A 3 -51.11 18.53 7.74
CA THR A 3 -50.35 17.50 8.45
C THR A 3 -49.63 16.61 7.44
N PHE A 4 -48.50 16.02 7.83
CA PHE A 4 -47.64 15.23 6.93
C PHE A 4 -48.41 14.10 6.21
N ASP A 5 -49.38 13.49 6.89
CA ASP A 5 -50.25 12.44 6.33
C ASP A 5 -51.23 12.95 5.26
N GLU A 6 -51.70 14.21 5.33
CA GLU A 6 -52.55 14.80 4.29
C GLU A 6 -51.74 15.09 3.02
N VAL A 7 -50.50 15.55 3.17
CA VAL A 7 -49.58 15.79 2.04
C VAL A 7 -49.22 14.47 1.34
N LEU A 8 -49.03 13.39 2.09
CA LEU A 8 -48.78 12.05 1.53
C LEU A 8 -50.00 11.49 0.77
N LYS A 9 -51.22 11.79 1.24
CA LYS A 9 -52.45 11.42 0.51
C LYS A 9 -52.58 12.17 -0.82
N GLU A 10 -52.24 13.45 -0.85
CA GLU A 10 -52.29 14.30 -2.05
C GLU A 10 -51.19 13.93 -3.07
N ALA A 11 -50.00 13.53 -2.59
CA ALA A 11 -48.87 13.12 -3.44
C ALA A 11 -49.08 11.78 -4.17
N GLY A 12 -50.06 10.98 -3.74
CA GLY A 12 -50.39 9.67 -4.32
C GLY A 12 -49.42 8.55 -3.92
N GLU A 13 -49.75 7.32 -4.34
CA GLU A 13 -48.94 6.13 -4.04
C GLU A 13 -47.60 6.10 -4.79
N PHE A 14 -46.66 5.30 -4.28
CA PHE A 14 -45.33 5.13 -4.88
C PHE A 14 -45.40 4.54 -6.30
N GLY A 15 -45.39 5.44 -7.29
CA GLY A 15 -45.67 5.13 -8.69
C GLY A 15 -44.52 4.41 -9.40
N ARG A 16 -44.76 3.90 -10.62
CA ARG A 16 -43.74 3.20 -11.42
C ARG A 16 -42.50 4.08 -11.71
N TYR A 17 -42.68 5.38 -11.90
CA TYR A 17 -41.59 6.32 -12.13
C TYR A 17 -40.74 6.52 -10.87
N GLN A 18 -41.37 6.77 -9.72
CA GLN A 18 -40.69 6.89 -8.43
C GLN A 18 -39.90 5.61 -8.08
N LYS A 19 -40.49 4.43 -8.33
CA LYS A 19 -39.79 3.14 -8.18
C LYS A 19 -38.55 3.03 -9.06
N ARG A 20 -38.63 3.44 -10.33
CA ARG A 20 -37.46 3.44 -11.25
C ARG A 20 -36.37 4.37 -10.78
N VAL A 21 -36.70 5.62 -10.43
CA VAL A 21 -35.74 6.61 -9.93
C VAL A 21 -35.10 6.12 -8.64
N PHE A 22 -35.88 5.58 -7.71
CA PHE A 22 -35.37 5.00 -6.47
C PHE A 22 -34.40 3.85 -6.73
N ILE A 23 -34.72 2.91 -7.62
CA ILE A 23 -33.82 1.81 -7.97
C ILE A 23 -32.51 2.33 -8.58
N LEU A 24 -32.56 3.33 -9.46
CA LEU A 24 -31.37 3.93 -10.06
C LEU A 24 -30.49 4.63 -9.02
N LEU A 25 -31.10 5.34 -8.06
CA LEU A 25 -30.39 5.95 -6.94
C LEU A 25 -29.76 4.89 -6.02
N CYS A 26 -30.48 3.80 -5.71
CA CYS A 26 -29.95 2.69 -4.94
C CYS A 26 -28.77 2.02 -5.64
N LEU A 27 -28.85 1.76 -6.95
CA LEU A 27 -27.76 1.18 -7.72
C LEU A 27 -26.52 2.08 -7.66
N THR A 28 -26.69 3.39 -7.85
CA THR A 28 -25.60 4.37 -7.77
C THR A 28 -24.98 4.38 -6.37
N GLY A 29 -25.79 4.36 -5.32
CA GLY A 29 -25.33 4.32 -3.93
C GLY A 29 -24.54 3.05 -3.60
N ILE A 30 -25.00 1.89 -4.09
CA ILE A 30 -24.28 0.61 -3.92
C ILE A 30 -22.91 0.67 -4.60
N THR A 31 -22.84 1.10 -5.86
CA THR A 31 -21.57 1.21 -6.59
C THR A 31 -20.60 2.16 -5.89
N PHE A 32 -21.10 3.28 -5.35
CA PHE A 32 -20.28 4.21 -4.58
C PHE A 32 -19.73 3.57 -3.30
N ALA A 33 -20.58 2.88 -2.53
CA ALA A 33 -20.16 2.19 -1.31
C ALA A 33 -19.06 1.14 -1.58
N PHE A 34 -19.22 0.35 -2.65
CA PHE A 34 -18.19 -0.60 -3.08
C PHE A 34 -16.88 0.09 -3.45
N SER A 35 -16.94 1.22 -4.15
CA SER A 35 -15.75 1.98 -4.55
C SER A 35 -15.01 2.60 -3.36
N PHE A 36 -15.75 3.01 -2.33
CA PHE A 36 -15.17 3.58 -1.12
C PHE A 36 -14.50 2.51 -0.25
N VAL A 37 -15.14 1.35 -0.12
CA VAL A 37 -14.66 0.25 0.72
C VAL A 37 -13.54 -0.56 0.03
N SER A 38 -13.50 -0.59 -1.31
CA SER A 38 -12.49 -1.35 -2.06
C SER A 38 -11.06 -0.92 -1.75
N VAL A 39 -10.81 0.38 -1.50
CA VAL A 39 -9.49 0.91 -1.15
C VAL A 39 -8.95 0.28 0.14
N VAL A 40 -9.83 0.00 1.12
CA VAL A 40 -9.45 -0.64 2.39
C VAL A 40 -8.98 -2.07 2.16
N PHE A 41 -9.64 -2.81 1.28
CA PHE A 41 -9.29 -4.20 0.98
C PHE A 41 -8.10 -4.32 0.03
N LEU A 42 -7.99 -3.43 -0.96
CA LEU A 42 -6.90 -3.44 -1.93
C LEU A 42 -5.62 -2.81 -1.36
N GLY A 43 -5.76 -1.90 -0.40
CA GLY A 43 -4.68 -1.17 0.27
C GLY A 43 -4.04 -1.91 1.46
N GLN A 44 -4.19 -3.23 1.56
CA GLN A 44 -3.55 -3.99 2.64
C GLN A 44 -2.02 -3.96 2.48
N LEU A 45 -1.34 -3.47 3.51
CA LEU A 45 0.12 -3.49 3.60
C LEU A 45 0.56 -4.92 3.95
N PRO A 46 1.41 -5.56 3.14
CA PRO A 46 1.95 -6.87 3.48
C PRO A 46 2.78 -6.79 4.76
N GLU A 47 2.73 -7.83 5.60
CA GLU A 47 3.44 -7.87 6.88
C GLU A 47 4.97 -7.80 6.71
N SER A 48 5.46 -8.29 5.57
CA SER A 48 6.87 -8.46 5.29
C SER A 48 7.21 -8.08 3.84
N TYR A 49 8.07 -7.08 3.73
CA TYR A 49 8.68 -6.64 2.48
C TYR A 49 10.11 -6.15 2.73
N TRP A 50 10.94 -6.23 1.70
CA TRP A 50 12.33 -5.77 1.74
C TRP A 50 12.76 -5.22 0.39
N CYS A 51 13.95 -4.64 0.37
CA CYS A 51 14.45 -3.89 -0.76
C CYS A 51 15.02 -4.82 -1.84
N LYS A 52 14.58 -4.61 -3.08
CA LYS A 52 15.15 -5.31 -4.22
C LYS A 52 16.47 -4.66 -4.60
N THR A 53 17.53 -5.46 -4.72
CA THR A 53 18.85 -5.00 -5.17
C THR A 53 19.37 -5.97 -6.21
N PRO A 54 19.77 -5.53 -7.42
CA PRO A 54 20.15 -6.44 -8.50
C PRO A 54 21.41 -7.26 -8.15
N GLU A 55 22.32 -6.70 -7.36
CA GLU A 55 23.51 -7.40 -6.90
C GLU A 55 23.15 -8.55 -5.95
N VAL A 56 22.22 -8.32 -5.02
CA VAL A 56 21.74 -9.34 -4.09
C VAL A 56 20.96 -10.41 -4.84
N GLU A 57 20.13 -10.05 -5.82
CA GLU A 57 19.39 -11.03 -6.63
C GLU A 57 20.34 -11.99 -7.37
N ARG A 58 21.46 -11.46 -7.88
CA ARG A 58 22.49 -12.28 -8.54
C ARG A 58 23.16 -13.25 -7.56
N ILE A 59 23.42 -12.79 -6.34
CA ILE A 59 24.05 -13.59 -5.28
C ILE A 59 23.07 -14.65 -4.75
N SER A 60 21.83 -14.26 -4.50
CA SER A 60 20.73 -15.14 -4.07
C SER A 60 20.58 -16.32 -5.03
N LYS A 61 20.63 -16.08 -6.35
CA LYS A 61 20.64 -17.13 -7.38
C LYS A 61 21.90 -18.00 -7.38
N LEU A 62 23.07 -17.41 -7.14
CA LEU A 62 24.36 -18.11 -7.16
C LEU A 62 24.56 -18.99 -5.92
N CYS A 63 24.12 -18.50 -4.77
CA CYS A 63 24.21 -19.18 -3.47
C CYS A 63 22.97 -20.05 -3.17
N ALA A 64 21.94 -20.01 -4.03
CA ALA A 64 20.66 -20.69 -3.84
C ALA A 64 20.00 -20.35 -2.48
N TRP A 65 19.99 -19.06 -2.12
CA TRP A 65 19.36 -18.60 -0.89
C TRP A 65 17.84 -18.72 -0.94
N SER A 66 17.25 -19.01 0.20
CA SER A 66 15.81 -18.86 0.40
C SER A 66 15.44 -17.36 0.55
N PRO A 67 14.19 -16.96 0.23
CA PRO A 67 13.74 -15.58 0.40
C PRO A 67 13.91 -15.05 1.83
N GLN A 68 13.81 -15.93 2.83
CA GLN A 68 14.00 -15.59 4.24
C GLN A 68 15.47 -15.29 4.57
N GLU A 69 16.41 -16.04 3.99
CA GLU A 69 17.84 -15.78 4.13
C GLU A 69 18.21 -14.47 3.44
N GLU A 70 17.70 -14.23 2.23
CA GLU A 70 17.91 -12.97 1.50
C GLU A 70 17.44 -11.76 2.33
N ARG A 71 16.24 -11.85 2.92
CA ARG A 71 15.70 -10.81 3.81
C ARG A 71 16.56 -10.59 5.06
N ASN A 72 17.03 -11.66 5.69
CA ASN A 72 17.86 -11.59 6.89
C ASN A 72 19.21 -10.88 6.65
N PHE A 73 19.81 -11.05 5.47
CA PHE A 73 21.08 -10.41 5.13
C PHE A 73 20.92 -8.98 4.59
N THR A 74 19.82 -8.67 3.92
CA THR A 74 19.62 -7.36 3.29
C THR A 74 19.02 -6.31 4.23
N THR A 75 18.14 -6.74 5.14
CA THR A 75 17.36 -5.81 5.95
C THR A 75 17.99 -5.63 7.34
N PRO A 76 18.15 -4.39 7.83
CA PRO A 76 18.83 -4.07 9.09
C PRO A 76 17.98 -4.35 10.35
N TRP A 77 17.57 -5.61 10.57
CA TRP A 77 16.70 -5.99 11.70
C TRP A 77 17.41 -6.09 13.06
N LYS A 78 18.63 -6.61 13.08
CA LYS A 78 19.27 -7.14 14.31
C LYS A 78 20.27 -6.21 14.97
N HIS A 79 20.70 -5.15 14.28
CA HIS A 79 21.93 -4.43 14.62
C HIS A 79 21.75 -2.92 14.80
N VAL A 80 20.52 -2.41 14.74
CA VAL A 80 20.23 -1.01 15.00
C VAL A 80 19.21 -0.92 16.13
N GLU A 81 19.71 -0.80 17.37
CA GLU A 81 18.93 -0.67 18.62
C GLU A 81 17.92 0.51 18.65
N LYS A 82 17.84 1.31 17.59
CA LYS A 82 17.05 2.55 17.54
C LYS A 82 16.08 2.63 16.36
N LEU A 83 15.99 1.63 15.50
CA LEU A 83 15.03 1.67 14.38
C LEU A 83 13.77 0.91 14.76
N ASP A 84 12.63 1.60 14.70
CA ASP A 84 11.32 0.97 14.75
C ASP A 84 11.19 -0.08 13.64
N GLN A 85 10.41 -1.12 13.92
CA GLN A 85 10.21 -2.28 13.06
C GLN A 85 9.73 -1.93 11.63
N SER A 86 9.02 -0.79 11.49
CA SER A 86 8.59 -0.24 10.20
C SER A 86 9.70 0.55 9.48
N GLN A 87 10.59 1.23 10.22
CA GLN A 87 11.71 1.97 9.63
C GLN A 87 12.83 1.04 9.17
N SER A 88 13.00 -0.13 9.81
CA SER A 88 14.04 -1.09 9.42
C SER A 88 13.72 -1.78 8.10
N GLN A 89 12.44 -1.99 7.78
CA GLN A 89 11.99 -2.52 6.47
C GLN A 89 12.25 -1.54 5.32
N CYS A 90 12.27 -0.23 5.60
CA CYS A 90 12.40 0.81 4.59
C CYS A 90 13.84 1.14 4.17
N ASN A 91 14.82 0.59 4.88
CA ASN A 91 16.23 0.91 4.71
C ASN A 91 17.01 -0.36 4.38
N MET A 92 18.10 -0.18 3.61
CA MET A 92 19.05 -1.24 3.28
C MET A 92 20.47 -0.80 3.63
N TYR A 93 21.37 -1.76 3.83
CA TYR A 93 22.79 -1.47 3.97
C TYR A 93 23.36 -0.92 2.65
N ASP A 94 24.07 0.20 2.72
CA ASP A 94 24.79 0.77 1.58
C ASP A 94 26.16 0.10 1.41
N VAL A 95 26.13 -1.18 1.02
CA VAL A 95 27.34 -1.98 0.78
C VAL A 95 27.42 -2.41 -0.68
N LYS A 96 28.65 -2.49 -1.19
CA LYS A 96 28.93 -3.10 -2.49
C LYS A 96 29.01 -4.60 -2.31
N TRP A 97 27.96 -5.29 -2.73
CA TRP A 97 27.86 -6.75 -2.70
C TRP A 97 28.79 -7.42 -3.72
N ASN A 98 30.08 -7.49 -3.39
CA ASN A 98 31.12 -8.08 -4.23
C ASN A 98 31.51 -9.46 -3.72
N LEU A 99 30.72 -10.50 -4.03
CA LEU A 99 31.17 -11.87 -3.78
C LEU A 99 32.29 -12.26 -4.76
N SER A 100 33.50 -12.38 -4.24
CA SER A 100 34.62 -13.01 -4.94
C SER A 100 34.45 -14.52 -4.87
N THR A 101 33.82 -15.13 -5.89
CA THR A 101 33.86 -16.56 -6.34
C THR A 101 34.01 -17.73 -5.34
N SER A 102 33.93 -17.52 -4.03
CA SER A 102 34.19 -18.53 -3.00
C SER A 102 32.88 -18.94 -2.31
N PRO A 103 32.56 -20.24 -2.25
CA PRO A 103 31.32 -20.75 -1.65
C PRO A 103 31.21 -20.48 -0.14
N LEU A 104 32.31 -20.17 0.55
CA LEU A 104 32.29 -19.77 1.97
C LEU A 104 31.60 -18.41 2.20
N SER A 105 31.57 -17.52 1.20
CA SER A 105 30.97 -16.19 1.35
C SER A 105 29.44 -16.17 1.25
N CYS A 106 28.83 -17.31 0.89
CA CYS A 106 27.38 -17.47 0.84
C CYS A 106 26.74 -17.70 2.22
N VAL A 107 27.53 -18.12 3.23
CA VAL A 107 27.03 -18.46 4.57
C VAL A 107 26.86 -17.22 5.44
N ASP A 108 27.78 -16.26 5.32
CA ASP A 108 27.66 -14.94 5.94
C ASP A 108 28.36 -13.88 5.07
N PRO A 109 27.67 -13.33 4.07
CA PRO A 109 28.23 -12.31 3.19
C PRO A 109 28.57 -11.02 3.97
N LEU A 110 27.90 -10.77 5.09
CA LEU A 110 28.04 -9.55 5.87
C LEU A 110 29.32 -9.59 6.75
N SER A 111 29.76 -10.80 7.15
CA SER A 111 31.05 -11.02 7.81
C SER A 111 32.28 -10.64 6.98
N SER A 112 32.15 -10.49 5.65
CA SER A 112 33.27 -9.99 4.84
C SER A 112 33.52 -8.49 5.04
N PHE A 113 32.57 -7.76 5.61
CA PHE A 113 32.66 -6.33 5.91
C PHE A 113 33.14 -6.03 7.36
N THR A 114 33.63 -7.04 8.09
CA THR A 114 33.97 -7.07 9.53
C THR A 114 35.06 -6.09 10.03
N ASN A 115 35.53 -5.14 9.22
CA ASN A 115 36.36 -4.06 9.76
C ASN A 115 35.54 -3.00 10.52
N GLN A 116 34.20 -3.06 10.45
CA GLN A 116 33.28 -2.13 11.13
C GLN A 116 32.15 -2.92 11.79
N SER A 117 31.72 -2.51 12.99
CA SER A 117 30.57 -3.12 13.67
C SER A 117 29.32 -2.99 12.80
N LEU A 118 28.49 -4.03 12.72
CA LEU A 118 27.25 -4.03 11.92
C LEU A 118 26.34 -2.82 12.19
N ASN A 119 26.42 -2.27 13.40
CA ASN A 119 25.68 -1.11 13.88
C ASN A 119 26.16 0.24 13.27
N GLN A 120 27.31 0.27 12.59
CA GLN A 120 27.93 1.47 12.02
C GLN A 120 27.87 1.52 10.48
N LEU A 121 27.28 0.51 9.83
CA LEU A 121 27.16 0.54 8.38
C LEU A 121 26.20 1.66 7.96
N PRO A 122 26.56 2.43 6.91
CA PRO A 122 25.66 3.42 6.35
C PRO A 122 24.41 2.73 5.82
N LEU A 123 23.25 3.29 6.17
CA LEU A 123 21.96 2.88 5.66
C LEU A 123 21.54 3.83 4.54
N LYS A 124 20.89 3.29 3.51
CA LYS A 124 20.25 4.08 2.46
C LYS A 124 18.78 3.69 2.29
N PRO A 125 17.92 4.62 1.86
CA PRO A 125 16.56 4.30 1.47
C PRO A 125 16.56 3.45 0.20
N CYS A 126 15.52 2.64 0.06
CA CYS A 126 15.40 1.67 -1.02
C CYS A 126 14.75 2.29 -2.26
N ASN A 127 15.51 2.34 -3.35
CA ASN A 127 15.08 2.97 -4.61
C ASN A 127 14.95 1.98 -5.77
N ASP A 128 15.55 0.80 -5.68
CA ASP A 128 15.66 -0.18 -6.78
C ASP A 128 14.51 -1.21 -6.80
N GLY A 129 13.42 -0.92 -6.09
CA GLY A 129 12.20 -1.72 -6.01
C GLY A 129 12.07 -2.53 -4.72
N TRP A 130 11.02 -3.35 -4.67
CA TRP A 130 10.64 -4.09 -3.46
C TRP A 130 10.37 -5.56 -3.77
N VAL A 131 10.63 -6.40 -2.78
CA VAL A 131 10.26 -7.82 -2.76
C VAL A 131 9.31 -8.03 -1.60
N TYR A 132 8.21 -8.75 -1.86
CA TYR A 132 7.14 -8.99 -0.92
C TYR A 132 7.11 -10.49 -0.59
N GLU A 133 6.97 -10.84 0.70
CA GLU A 133 6.90 -12.25 1.12
C GLU A 133 5.57 -12.90 0.71
N GLU A 134 4.50 -12.11 0.75
CA GLU A 134 3.15 -12.57 0.45
C GLU A 134 2.87 -12.50 -1.05
N TYR A 135 2.33 -13.59 -1.61
CA TYR A 135 1.96 -13.68 -3.04
C TYR A 135 0.68 -12.92 -3.39
N SER A 136 0.01 -12.31 -2.41
CA SER A 136 -1.21 -11.55 -2.64
C SER A 136 -0.89 -10.22 -3.34
N THR A 137 -1.55 -10.01 -4.49
CA THR A 137 -1.35 -8.81 -5.33
C THR A 137 -2.23 -7.67 -4.80
N SER A 138 -1.75 -6.95 -3.79
CA SER A 138 -2.39 -5.72 -3.32
C SER A 138 -2.01 -4.53 -4.20
N ILE A 139 -2.76 -3.42 -4.11
CA ILE A 139 -2.40 -2.18 -4.83
C ILE A 139 -1.03 -1.67 -4.37
N ILE A 140 -0.65 -1.98 -3.12
CA ILE A 140 0.62 -1.61 -2.54
C ILE A 140 1.77 -2.37 -3.19
N SER A 141 1.64 -3.70 -3.35
CA SER A 141 2.71 -4.50 -3.96
C SER A 141 2.84 -4.27 -5.47
N GLN A 142 1.74 -3.90 -6.14
CA GLN A 142 1.76 -3.57 -7.57
C GLN A 142 2.41 -2.21 -7.86
N TYR A 143 2.11 -1.18 -7.05
CA TYR A 143 2.58 0.18 -7.27
C TYR A 143 3.72 0.60 -6.33
N ASN A 144 4.25 -0.32 -5.52
CA ASN A 144 5.32 -0.08 -4.55
C ASN A 144 5.01 1.07 -3.57
N LEU A 145 3.77 1.12 -3.05
CA LEU A 145 3.29 2.21 -2.19
C LEU A 145 3.67 1.99 -0.72
N VAL A 146 4.97 1.82 -0.46
CA VAL A 146 5.53 1.60 0.88
C VAL A 146 6.46 2.75 1.27
N CYS A 147 6.76 2.88 2.57
CA CYS A 147 7.74 3.83 3.08
C CYS A 147 7.47 5.28 2.63
N SER A 148 8.36 5.88 1.82
CA SER A 148 8.22 7.26 1.32
C SER A 148 6.98 7.48 0.47
N ASP A 149 6.38 6.41 -0.06
CA ASP A 149 5.24 6.45 -0.97
C ASP A 149 3.93 6.00 -0.32
N ALA A 150 3.94 5.62 0.96
CA ALA A 150 2.74 5.17 1.68
C ALA A 150 1.62 6.21 1.69
N TRP A 151 1.97 7.51 1.79
CA TRP A 151 1.01 8.62 1.80
C TRP A 151 0.18 8.76 0.51
N LYS A 152 0.61 8.14 -0.60
CA LYS A 152 -0.13 8.19 -1.87
C LYS A 152 -1.48 7.47 -1.78
N LEU A 153 -1.61 6.48 -0.89
CA LEU A 153 -2.89 5.83 -0.60
C LEU A 153 -3.85 6.80 0.09
N ASP A 154 -3.38 7.51 1.11
CA ASP A 154 -4.18 8.50 1.83
C ASP A 154 -4.61 9.64 0.90
N LEU A 155 -3.72 10.05 -0.01
CA LEU A 155 -4.04 11.04 -1.05
C LEU A 155 -5.20 10.56 -1.94
N THR A 156 -5.24 9.28 -2.29
CA THR A 156 -6.33 8.72 -3.11
C THR A 156 -7.66 8.86 -2.37
N GLN A 157 -7.70 8.54 -1.08
CA GLN A 157 -8.90 8.70 -0.25
C GLN A 157 -9.30 10.18 -0.10
N ALA A 158 -8.32 11.06 0.11
CA ALA A 158 -8.56 12.50 0.17
C ALA A 158 -9.13 13.05 -1.13
N SER A 159 -8.62 12.60 -2.29
CA SER A 159 -9.09 13.01 -3.60
C SER A 159 -10.54 12.57 -3.87
N LEU A 160 -10.93 11.36 -3.44
CA LEU A 160 -12.31 10.88 -3.52
C LEU A 160 -13.26 11.74 -2.69
N ASN A 161 -12.88 12.05 -1.45
CA ASN A 161 -13.67 12.92 -0.57
C ASN A 161 -13.82 14.34 -1.13
N LEU A 162 -12.75 14.89 -1.71
CA LEU A 162 -12.80 16.20 -2.37
C LEU A 162 -13.73 16.18 -3.59
N GLY A 163 -13.66 15.12 -4.40
CA GLY A 163 -14.59 14.91 -5.52
C GLY A 163 -16.04 14.86 -5.07
N PHE A 164 -16.33 14.18 -3.95
CA PHE A 164 -17.66 14.14 -3.35
C PHE A 164 -18.15 15.53 -2.90
N LEU A 165 -17.29 16.30 -2.22
CA LEU A 165 -17.60 17.67 -1.80
C LEU A 165 -17.95 18.56 -3.00
N MET A 166 -17.12 18.54 -4.04
CA MET A 166 -17.34 19.30 -5.27
C MET A 166 -18.61 18.86 -5.99
N GLY A 167 -18.85 17.54 -6.07
CA GLY A 167 -20.06 16.97 -6.64
C GLY A 167 -21.33 17.43 -5.91
N ALA A 168 -21.32 17.43 -4.58
CA ALA A 168 -22.45 17.88 -3.77
C ALA A 168 -22.78 19.36 -4.02
N LEU A 169 -21.76 20.22 -4.10
CA LEU A 169 -21.96 21.65 -4.39
C LEU A 169 -22.52 21.88 -5.79
N THR A 170 -21.95 21.22 -6.79
CA THR A 170 -22.32 21.42 -8.21
C THR A 170 -23.67 20.80 -8.57
N LEU A 171 -23.89 19.52 -8.23
CA LEU A 171 -25.16 18.85 -8.48
C LEU A 171 -26.27 19.39 -7.59
N GLY A 172 -25.95 19.80 -6.36
CA GLY A 172 -26.91 20.48 -5.49
C GLY A 172 -27.40 21.79 -6.11
N TYR A 173 -26.48 22.62 -6.59
CA TYR A 173 -26.84 23.85 -7.31
C TYR A 173 -27.60 23.57 -8.61
N ALA A 174 -27.19 22.55 -9.38
CA ALA A 174 -27.85 22.19 -10.63
C ALA A 174 -29.24 21.57 -10.42
N ALA A 175 -29.51 20.93 -9.28
CA ALA A 175 -30.80 20.34 -8.96
C ALA A 175 -31.80 21.36 -8.39
N ASP A 176 -31.30 22.43 -7.76
CA ASP A 176 -32.12 23.54 -7.25
C ASP A 176 -32.62 24.45 -8.38
N ARG A 177 -31.98 24.42 -9.54
CA ARG A 177 -32.32 25.22 -10.73
C ARG A 177 -33.07 24.40 -11.78
#